data_AF-A0A8B6ZLA1-F1
#
_entry.id   AF-A0A8B6ZLA1-F1
#
_cell.length_a   1.000
_cell.length_b   1.000
_cell.length_c   1.000
_cell.angle_alpha   90.00
_cell.angle_beta   90.00
_cell.angle_gamma   90.00
#
_symmetry.space_group_name_H-M   'P 1'
#
loop_
_entity.id
_entity.type
_entity.pdbx_description
1 polymer ?
#
loop_
_entity_poly.entity_id
_entity_poly.type
_entity_poly.pdbx_seq_one_letter_code
_entity_poly.pdbx_strand_id
1 'polypeptide(L)'
;MASVALPHKLTTIETKRIMSVLDEAIRKVELVTLLSAMVDNQEALEGVLGEATEKAVRDHGDLCRTLLDSISDLDAKERQLQEMGGLEDGRSVRDLLCSEEERREDILPLMQQIKDSTRNTLRLLLSHPQASRLLQMPALGRSPQAQWFVDSLVELRSFLLEKLLTTPPEARDKALFIQDISRRNKRNQDIVEALENELAGSIKNRDAEVEKENFVIQELKNHLHQVHKFSESSLVRTKQEAKKQQKADFRASKARKAKIQQEILLLQTQYHNLVMENREQEQALRKKKYKVETEIENWIQKYDMEMSEKQAELEELGAIHREEKVQLEELKQKRDVLAEEYSQIRAEREISSKKRLEAEEQLALMVRAATLIQAMWKGYLVRSMLKSKKKKRGKGKAKDKSAKEKAKGKEKAKGRK
;
A
#
# COMPACT_ATOMS: atom_id res chain seq x y z
N MET A 1 26.33 34.02 78.23
CA MET A 1 27.53 34.68 78.82
C MET A 1 27.82 35.94 78.03
N ALA A 2 28.47 36.91 78.69
CA ALA A 2 28.72 38.30 78.26
C ALA A 2 27.57 39.29 78.56
N SER A 3 27.36 39.54 79.85
CA SER A 3 26.79 40.80 80.32
C SER A 3 27.80 41.91 80.00
N VAL A 4 27.51 42.71 78.98
CA VAL A 4 28.21 43.98 78.75
C VAL A 4 27.75 44.93 79.85
N ALA A 5 28.46 44.88 80.98
CA ALA A 5 28.33 45.87 82.03
C ALA A 5 28.89 47.21 81.51
N LEU A 6 28.03 48.02 80.89
CA LEU A 6 28.29 49.44 80.70
C LEU A 6 28.28 50.12 82.08
N PRO A 7 29.40 50.66 82.58
CA PRO A 7 29.43 51.38 83.84
C PRO A 7 29.02 52.83 83.56
N HIS A 8 27.85 53.05 82.97
CA HIS A 8 27.32 54.41 82.87
C HIS A 8 26.78 54.78 84.25
N LYS A 9 27.67 55.37 85.04
CA LYS A 9 27.30 55.98 86.31
C LYS A 9 26.32 57.10 85.98
N LEU A 10 25.12 57.00 86.53
CA LEU A 10 24.14 58.09 86.58
C LEU A 10 24.88 59.38 86.94
N THR A 11 24.85 60.38 86.07
CA THR A 11 25.71 61.56 86.18
C THR A 11 25.12 62.60 87.13
N THR A 12 23.79 62.68 87.22
CA THR A 12 23.10 63.67 88.06
C THR A 12 22.78 63.10 89.44
N ILE A 13 22.75 63.97 90.44
CA ILE A 13 22.39 63.60 91.82
C ILE A 13 20.92 63.13 91.86
N GLU A 14 20.04 63.76 91.09
CA GLU A 14 18.61 63.38 91.07
C GLU A 14 18.38 62.00 90.46
N THR A 15 19.07 61.65 89.38
CA THR A 15 18.96 60.30 88.78
C THR A 15 19.48 59.21 89.74
N LYS A 16 20.57 59.49 90.48
CA LYS A 16 21.05 58.61 91.56
C LYS A 16 20.05 58.47 92.71
N ARG A 17 19.38 59.57 93.10
CA ARG A 17 18.34 59.56 94.15
C ARG A 17 17.15 58.72 93.74
N ILE A 18 16.64 58.91 92.53
CA ILE A 18 15.50 58.12 92.00
C ILE A 18 15.82 56.62 92.04
N MET A 19 17.01 56.22 91.56
CA MET A 19 17.42 54.82 91.60
C MET A 19 17.64 54.30 93.01
N SER A 20 18.21 55.11 93.91
CA SER A 20 18.39 54.72 95.31
C SER A 20 17.07 54.53 96.05
N VAL A 21 16.06 55.37 95.78
CA VAL A 21 14.72 55.24 96.37
C VAL A 21 14.05 53.96 95.85
N LEU A 22 14.19 53.66 94.57
CA LEU A 22 13.63 52.45 93.98
C LEU A 22 14.32 51.17 94.50
N ASP A 23 15.65 51.17 94.59
CA ASP A 23 16.43 50.07 95.16
C ASP A 23 16.02 49.81 96.62
N GLU A 24 15.82 50.88 97.40
CA GLU A 24 15.37 50.79 98.78
C GLU A 24 13.91 50.30 98.90
N ALA A 25 13.04 50.73 97.98
CA ALA A 25 11.65 50.28 97.92
C ALA A 25 11.57 48.78 97.58
N ILE A 26 12.33 48.32 96.57
CA ILE A 26 12.42 46.91 96.19
C ILE A 26 12.87 46.07 97.39
N ARG A 27 13.95 46.46 98.08
CA ARG A 27 14.45 45.76 99.27
C ARG A 27 13.40 45.66 100.38
N LYS A 28 12.65 46.72 100.63
CA LYS A 28 11.57 46.72 101.64
C LYS A 28 10.43 45.81 101.26
N VAL A 29 9.99 45.85 99.99
CA VAL A 29 8.95 44.96 99.46
C VAL A 29 9.40 43.49 99.52
N GLU A 30 10.65 43.20 99.15
CA GLU A 30 11.24 41.86 99.26
C GLU A 30 11.22 41.31 100.69
N LEU A 31 11.41 42.16 101.70
CA LEU A 31 11.35 41.76 103.11
C LEU A 31 9.91 41.60 103.60
N VAL A 32 9.00 42.50 103.23
CA VAL A 32 7.57 42.40 103.59
C VAL A 32 6.95 41.12 103.03
N THR A 33 7.27 40.79 101.78
CA THR A 33 6.74 39.60 101.11
C THR A 33 7.24 38.29 101.70
N LEU A 34 8.32 38.31 102.49
CA LEU A 34 8.82 37.16 103.23
C LEU A 34 8.15 36.99 104.60
N LEU A 35 7.51 38.03 105.17
CA LEU A 35 6.97 37.99 106.53
C LEU A 35 5.95 36.88 106.75
N SER A 36 5.09 36.60 105.77
CA SER A 36 4.14 35.48 105.87
C SER A 36 4.86 34.15 106.02
N ALA A 37 5.85 33.89 105.16
CA ALA A 37 6.63 32.66 105.20
C ALA A 37 7.50 32.55 106.47
N MET A 38 7.89 33.68 107.05
CA MET A 38 8.60 33.73 108.34
C MET A 38 7.70 33.39 109.52
N VAL A 39 6.43 33.80 109.47
CA VAL A 39 5.42 33.42 110.46
C VAL A 39 5.14 31.91 110.38
N ASP A 40 5.08 31.35 109.17
CA ASP A 40 4.80 29.93 108.94
C ASP A 40 5.99 29.01 109.29
N ASN A 41 7.24 29.48 109.20
CA ASN A 41 8.46 28.70 109.42
C ASN A 41 9.24 29.14 110.67
N GLN A 42 8.53 29.38 111.78
CA GLN A 42 9.11 29.94 113.01
C GLN A 42 10.16 29.02 113.66
N GLU A 43 9.95 27.70 113.63
CA GLU A 43 10.86 26.70 114.22
C GLU A 43 12.18 26.58 113.45
N ALA A 44 12.15 26.80 112.13
CA ALA A 44 13.34 26.73 111.28
C ALA A 44 14.22 28.00 111.38
N LEU A 45 13.70 29.07 111.95
CA LEU A 45 14.34 30.38 112.07
C LEU A 45 14.81 30.70 113.49
N GLU A 46 14.60 29.77 114.43
CA GLU A 46 14.96 29.90 115.84
C GLU A 46 16.49 30.03 116.01
N GLY A 47 16.94 31.13 116.61
CA GLY A 47 18.35 31.47 116.81
C GLY A 47 19.03 32.13 115.60
N VAL A 48 18.39 32.19 114.43
CA VAL A 48 18.88 32.91 113.23
C VAL A 48 18.47 34.38 113.30
N LEU A 49 17.32 34.65 113.91
CA LEU A 49 16.79 35.98 114.15
C LEU A 49 17.06 36.32 115.62
N GLY A 50 17.45 37.56 115.93
CA GLY A 50 17.60 37.97 117.33
C GLY A 50 16.27 37.84 118.08
N GLU A 51 16.30 37.54 119.38
CA GLU A 51 15.10 37.31 120.22
C GLU A 51 14.02 38.39 120.05
N ALA A 52 14.44 39.65 119.90
CA ALA A 52 13.53 40.79 119.68
C ALA A 52 12.82 40.73 118.32
N THR A 53 13.49 40.26 117.27
CA THR A 53 12.94 40.10 115.93
C THR A 53 12.01 38.88 115.86
N GLU A 54 12.39 37.77 116.49
CA GLU A 54 11.54 36.56 116.57
C GLU A 54 10.23 36.85 117.30
N LYS A 55 10.31 37.57 118.41
CA LYS A 55 9.14 38.03 119.14
C LYS A 55 8.27 38.95 118.29
N ALA A 56 8.87 39.93 117.60
CA ALA A 56 8.12 40.83 116.72
C ALA A 56 7.44 40.11 115.55
N VAL A 57 8.07 39.08 114.98
CA VAL A 57 7.46 38.22 113.94
C VAL A 57 6.32 37.37 114.52
N ARG A 58 6.46 36.85 115.75
CA ARG A 58 5.40 36.11 116.46
C ARG A 58 4.18 36.99 116.71
N ASP A 59 4.39 38.15 117.31
CA ASP A 59 3.35 39.13 117.60
C ASP A 59 2.68 39.60 116.29
N HIS A 60 3.45 39.75 115.21
CA HIS A 60 2.91 40.04 113.88
C HIS A 60 2.02 38.90 113.35
N GLY A 61 2.46 37.65 113.49
CA GLY A 61 1.70 36.47 113.11
C GLY A 61 0.41 36.29 113.91
N ASP A 62 0.44 36.56 115.21
CA ASP A 62 -0.75 36.55 116.07
C ASP A 62 -1.77 37.60 115.63
N LEU A 63 -1.32 38.83 115.32
CA LEU A 63 -2.19 39.88 114.78
C LEU A 63 -2.79 39.50 113.42
N CYS A 64 -1.98 38.93 112.51
CA CYS A 64 -2.45 38.46 111.21
C CYS A 64 -3.48 37.34 111.34
N ARG A 65 -3.29 36.38 112.26
CA ARG A 65 -4.27 35.34 112.58
C ARG A 65 -5.56 35.94 113.12
N THR A 66 -5.47 36.85 114.08
CA THR A 66 -6.63 37.55 114.66
C THR A 66 -7.44 38.28 113.59
N LEU A 67 -6.76 38.92 112.63
CA LEU A 67 -7.43 39.57 111.49
C LEU A 67 -8.10 38.55 110.56
N LEU A 68 -7.42 37.45 110.23
CA LEU A 68 -7.98 36.40 109.37
C LEU A 68 -9.19 35.72 110.02
N ASP A 69 -9.15 35.48 111.32
CA ASP A 69 -10.28 34.94 112.09
C ASP A 69 -11.44 35.93 112.09
N SER A 70 -11.16 37.22 112.34
CA SER A 70 -12.18 38.28 112.30
C SER A 70 -12.83 38.42 110.92
N ILE A 71 -12.04 38.32 109.84
CA ILE A 71 -12.56 38.33 108.46
C ILE A 71 -13.36 37.06 108.17
N SER A 72 -12.88 35.89 108.58
CA SER A 72 -13.58 34.62 108.38
C SER A 72 -14.91 34.58 109.12
N ASP A 73 -14.97 35.14 110.32
CA ASP A 73 -16.19 35.31 111.11
C ASP A 73 -17.19 36.27 110.46
N LEU A 74 -16.71 37.31 109.79
CA LEU A 74 -17.55 38.22 109.02
C LEU A 74 -18.07 37.54 107.76
N ASP A 75 -17.20 36.87 107.01
CA ASP A 75 -17.55 36.09 105.82
C ASP A 75 -18.57 34.98 106.15
N ALA A 76 -18.41 34.27 107.27
CA ALA A 76 -19.33 33.21 107.71
C ALA A 76 -20.71 33.78 108.05
N LYS A 77 -20.75 34.97 108.66
CA LYS A 77 -22.01 35.65 108.98
C LYS A 77 -22.63 36.27 107.74
N GLU A 78 -21.86 36.86 106.84
CA GLU A 78 -22.35 37.36 105.56
C GLU A 78 -23.02 36.23 104.75
N ARG A 79 -22.43 35.03 104.74
CA ARG A 79 -23.06 33.84 104.14
C ARG A 79 -24.34 33.42 104.87
N GLN A 80 -24.38 33.43 106.20
CA GLN A 80 -25.61 33.18 106.98
C GLN A 80 -26.71 34.22 106.70
N LEU A 81 -26.34 35.49 106.46
CA LEU A 81 -27.27 36.56 106.11
C LEU A 81 -27.81 36.43 104.69
N GLN A 82 -26.98 35.97 103.74
CA GLN A 82 -27.43 35.65 102.38
C GLN A 82 -28.42 34.47 102.37
N GLU A 83 -28.25 33.48 103.25
CA GLU A 83 -29.17 32.34 103.41
C GLU A 83 -30.48 32.71 104.13
N MET A 84 -30.44 33.66 105.09
CA MET A 84 -31.61 34.15 105.83
C MET A 84 -32.41 35.23 105.07
N GLY A 85 -31.85 35.81 104.01
CA GLY A 85 -32.44 36.88 103.19
C GLY A 85 -33.70 36.52 102.39
N GLY A 86 -34.29 35.34 102.61
CA GLY A 86 -35.56 34.91 102.01
C GLY A 86 -36.83 35.25 102.82
N LEU A 87 -36.72 35.79 104.05
CA LEU A 87 -37.85 36.12 104.91
C LEU A 87 -37.75 37.58 105.38
N GLU A 88 -38.48 38.47 104.72
CA GLU A 88 -38.43 39.92 104.90
C GLU A 88 -39.15 40.38 106.19
N ASP A 89 -38.41 41.00 107.12
CA ASP A 89 -38.98 41.89 108.15
C ASP A 89 -38.03 43.08 108.41
N GLY A 90 -38.47 44.31 108.06
CA GLY A 90 -37.62 45.51 107.93
C GLY A 90 -37.03 46.08 109.23
N ARG A 91 -37.38 45.52 110.39
CA ARG A 91 -36.73 45.84 111.67
C ARG A 91 -35.41 45.05 111.85
N SER A 92 -35.36 43.81 111.37
CA SER A 92 -34.18 42.94 111.40
C SER A 92 -33.02 43.49 110.56
N VAL A 93 -33.33 44.03 109.37
CA VAL A 93 -32.33 44.58 108.44
C VAL A 93 -31.58 45.79 109.01
N ARG A 94 -32.24 46.60 109.85
CA ARG A 94 -31.64 47.81 110.43
C ARG A 94 -30.67 47.47 111.58
N ASP A 95 -31.04 46.52 112.43
CA ASP A 95 -30.16 46.01 113.50
C ASP A 95 -28.96 45.23 112.92
N LEU A 96 -29.15 44.57 111.77
CA LEU A 96 -28.09 43.88 111.01
C LEU A 96 -27.06 44.83 110.39
N LEU A 97 -27.52 45.93 109.80
CA LEU A 97 -26.63 46.97 109.24
C LEU A 97 -25.78 47.64 110.32
N CYS A 98 -26.36 47.93 111.49
CA CYS A 98 -25.60 48.49 112.62
C CYS A 98 -24.55 47.50 113.17
N SER A 99 -24.86 46.20 113.26
CA SER A 99 -23.88 45.19 113.69
C SER A 99 -22.74 44.96 112.70
N GLU A 100 -22.96 45.16 111.40
CA GLU A 100 -21.93 45.08 110.36
C GLU A 100 -21.02 46.31 110.37
N GLU A 101 -21.59 47.50 110.60
CA GLU A 101 -20.83 48.75 110.73
C GLU A 101 -19.93 48.75 111.97
N GLU A 102 -20.43 48.34 113.14
CA GLU A 102 -19.65 48.24 114.39
C GLU A 102 -18.45 47.30 114.26
N ARG A 103 -18.58 46.19 113.52
CA ARG A 103 -17.47 45.23 113.33
C ARG A 103 -16.47 45.64 112.25
N ARG A 104 -16.93 46.41 111.25
CA ARG A 104 -16.01 47.08 110.31
C ARG A 104 -15.16 48.12 111.03
N GLU A 105 -15.73 48.77 112.05
CA GLU A 105 -14.95 49.66 112.92
C GLU A 105 -13.92 48.90 113.77
N ASP A 106 -14.17 47.66 114.19
CA ASP A 106 -13.21 46.83 114.94
C ASP A 106 -12.02 46.32 114.08
N ILE A 107 -12.23 46.10 112.78
CA ILE A 107 -11.16 45.70 111.84
C ILE A 107 -10.15 46.84 111.62
N LEU A 108 -10.61 48.09 111.63
CA LEU A 108 -9.77 49.23 111.25
C LEU A 108 -8.58 49.45 112.22
N PRO A 109 -8.75 49.38 113.55
CA PRO A 109 -7.65 49.33 114.51
C PRO A 109 -6.73 48.13 114.32
N LEU A 110 -7.27 46.93 114.03
CA LEU A 110 -6.47 45.73 113.79
C LEU A 110 -5.58 45.88 112.54
N MET A 111 -6.10 46.43 111.45
CA MET A 111 -5.31 46.75 110.26
C MET A 111 -4.21 47.76 110.55
N GLN A 112 -4.49 48.74 111.43
CA GLN A 112 -3.50 49.72 111.83
C GLN A 112 -2.40 49.09 112.72
N GLN A 113 -2.77 48.22 113.65
CA GLN A 113 -1.83 47.46 114.48
C GLN A 113 -0.94 46.54 113.62
N ILE A 114 -1.50 45.90 112.59
CA ILE A 114 -0.74 45.09 111.63
C ILE A 114 0.25 45.97 110.87
N LYS A 115 -0.16 47.14 110.37
CA LYS A 115 0.75 48.08 109.68
C LYS A 115 1.89 48.52 110.58
N ASP A 116 1.60 48.85 111.83
CA ASP A 116 2.62 49.31 112.78
C ASP A 116 3.52 48.16 113.24
N SER A 117 2.97 46.95 113.36
CA SER A 117 3.71 45.71 113.57
C SER A 117 4.63 45.38 112.39
N THR A 118 4.15 45.42 111.14
CA THR A 118 4.97 45.28 109.92
C THR A 118 6.12 46.29 109.92
N ARG A 119 5.83 47.57 110.22
CA ARG A 119 6.86 48.63 110.30
C ARG A 119 7.88 48.34 111.40
N ASN A 120 7.45 47.87 112.56
CA ASN A 120 8.33 47.53 113.66
C ASN A 120 9.24 46.34 113.30
N THR A 121 8.67 45.27 112.74
CA THR A 121 9.40 44.09 112.27
C THR A 121 10.39 44.45 111.16
N LEU A 122 9.99 45.28 110.18
CA LEU A 122 10.91 45.78 109.16
C LEU A 122 12.04 46.62 109.73
N ARG A 123 11.79 47.50 110.71
CA ARG A 123 12.84 48.30 111.35
C ARG A 123 13.88 47.38 112.03
N LEU A 124 13.43 46.34 112.73
CA LEU A 124 14.28 45.36 113.41
C LEU A 124 15.07 44.49 112.41
N LEU A 125 14.46 44.13 111.27
CA LEU A 125 15.14 43.41 110.19
C LEU A 125 16.19 44.27 109.49
N LEU A 126 15.86 45.54 109.23
CA LEU A 126 16.77 46.50 108.60
C LEU A 126 17.92 46.92 109.54
N SER A 127 17.71 46.90 110.86
CA SER A 127 18.79 47.16 111.84
C SER A 127 19.78 46.00 111.96
N HIS A 128 19.45 44.80 111.46
CA HIS A 128 20.31 43.62 111.45
C HIS A 128 20.53 43.09 110.01
N PRO A 129 21.40 43.73 109.20
CA PRO A 129 21.53 43.46 107.77
C PRO A 129 22.00 42.04 107.42
N GLN A 130 22.63 41.33 108.36
CA GLN A 130 23.07 39.95 108.17
C GLN A 130 21.87 38.99 108.23
N ALA A 131 20.96 39.19 109.18
CA ALA A 131 19.72 38.44 109.30
C ALA A 131 18.80 38.67 108.07
N SER A 132 18.66 39.92 107.61
CA SER A 132 17.85 40.23 106.43
C SER A 132 18.38 39.59 105.14
N ARG A 133 19.70 39.46 104.98
CA ARG A 133 20.33 38.81 103.81
C ARG A 133 20.16 37.29 103.85
N LEU A 134 20.24 36.68 105.03
CA LEU A 134 20.01 35.24 105.20
C LEU A 134 18.56 34.87 104.87
N LEU A 135 17.59 35.72 105.25
CA LEU A 135 16.17 35.55 104.92
C LEU A 135 15.85 35.71 103.42
N GLN A 136 16.68 36.47 102.69
CA GLN A 136 16.54 36.64 101.24
C GLN A 136 17.06 35.44 100.43
N MET A 137 17.67 34.44 101.09
CA MET A 137 18.06 33.19 100.43
C MET A 137 16.82 32.31 100.16
N PRO A 138 16.82 31.46 99.10
CA PRO A 138 15.65 30.70 98.62
C PRO A 138 14.96 29.76 99.63
N ALA A 139 15.42 29.71 100.89
CA ALA A 139 14.88 28.85 101.93
C ALA A 139 13.47 29.25 102.41
N LEU A 140 13.08 30.53 102.24
CA LEU A 140 11.74 31.02 102.51
C LEU A 140 10.97 31.23 101.21
N GLY A 141 9.94 30.41 100.97
CA GLY A 141 9.09 30.52 99.79
C GLY A 141 8.18 31.75 99.86
N ARG A 142 8.15 32.57 98.80
CA ARG A 142 7.16 33.65 98.63
C ARG A 142 5.92 33.11 97.92
N SER A 143 4.78 33.78 98.09
CA SER A 143 3.62 33.51 97.23
C SER A 143 3.93 33.89 95.77
N PRO A 144 3.33 33.21 94.77
CA PRO A 144 3.61 33.48 93.36
C PRO A 144 3.23 34.92 92.96
N GLN A 145 2.17 35.48 93.56
CA GLN A 145 1.76 36.87 93.34
C GLN A 145 2.79 37.87 93.90
N ALA A 146 3.35 37.59 95.08
CA ALA A 146 4.39 38.43 95.66
C ALA A 146 5.70 38.36 94.87
N GLN A 147 6.07 37.18 94.36
CA GLN A 147 7.24 37.02 93.50
C GLN A 147 7.09 37.80 92.19
N TRP A 148 5.93 37.68 91.52
CA TRP A 148 5.66 38.43 90.30
C TRP A 148 5.73 39.95 90.50
N PHE A 149 5.24 40.45 91.65
CA PHE A 149 5.32 41.88 91.97
C PHE A 149 6.78 42.35 92.17
N VAL A 150 7.61 41.56 92.85
CA VAL A 150 9.04 41.85 92.99
C VAL A 150 9.74 41.84 91.63
N ASP A 151 9.49 40.82 90.80
CA ASP A 151 10.06 40.72 89.45
C ASP A 151 9.68 41.92 88.58
N SER A 152 8.42 42.35 88.64
CA SER A 152 7.92 43.54 87.93
C SER A 152 8.63 44.83 88.39
N LEU A 153 8.92 44.96 89.69
CA LEU A 153 9.67 46.11 90.20
C LEU A 153 11.15 46.10 89.76
N VAL A 154 11.76 44.92 89.67
CA VAL A 154 13.13 44.74 89.15
C VAL A 154 13.19 45.04 87.64
N GLU A 155 12.16 44.66 86.88
CA GLU A 155 12.02 45.03 85.48
C GLU A 155 11.84 46.55 85.32
N LEU A 156 10.95 47.16 86.11
CA LEU A 156 10.75 48.61 86.14
C LEU A 156 12.05 49.35 86.45
N ARG A 157 12.84 48.86 87.40
CA ARG A 157 14.17 49.39 87.72
C ARG A 157 15.09 49.36 86.50
N SER A 158 15.11 48.26 85.77
CA SER A 158 15.95 48.10 84.58
C SER A 158 15.52 49.07 83.47
N PHE A 159 14.22 49.21 83.25
CA PHE A 159 13.65 50.16 82.30
C PHE A 159 13.97 51.62 82.68
N LEU A 160 13.75 52.00 83.94
CA LEU A 160 14.04 53.35 84.41
C LEU A 160 15.53 53.68 84.31
N LEU A 161 16.41 52.72 84.60
CA LEU A 161 17.84 52.89 84.41
C LEU A 161 18.17 53.22 82.95
N GLU A 162 17.65 52.46 81.99
CA GLU A 162 17.86 52.73 80.57
C GLU A 162 17.35 54.13 80.16
N LYS A 163 16.18 54.53 80.67
CA LYS A 163 15.60 55.86 80.41
C LYS A 163 16.45 56.99 81.01
N LEU A 164 16.94 56.82 82.24
CA LEU A 164 17.78 57.82 82.92
C LEU A 164 19.19 57.90 82.33
N LEU A 165 19.65 56.84 81.65
CA LEU A 165 20.91 56.82 80.91
C LEU A 165 20.80 57.36 79.48
N THR A 166 19.59 57.43 78.92
CA THR A 166 19.40 57.92 77.55
C THR A 166 19.37 59.46 77.55
N THR A 167 20.26 60.08 76.78
CA THR A 167 20.27 61.54 76.66
C THR A 167 19.16 62.03 75.71
N PRO A 168 18.64 63.27 75.88
CA PRO A 168 17.66 63.84 74.95
C PRO A 168 18.06 63.80 73.46
N PRO A 169 19.32 64.08 73.04
CA PRO A 169 19.72 63.91 71.65
C PRO A 169 19.71 62.45 71.20
N GLU A 170 20.22 61.51 72.00
CA GLU A 170 20.16 60.08 71.66
C GLU A 170 18.74 59.57 71.48
N ALA A 171 17.79 60.03 72.30
CA ALA A 171 16.37 59.69 72.14
C ALA A 171 15.79 60.23 70.83
N ARG A 172 16.17 61.44 70.43
CA ARG A 172 15.77 62.05 69.15
C ARG A 172 16.38 61.30 67.96
N ASP A 173 17.67 60.96 68.04
CA ASP A 173 18.38 60.23 66.99
C ASP A 173 17.78 58.82 66.81
N LYS A 174 17.47 58.12 67.91
CA LYS A 174 16.74 56.84 67.87
C LYS A 174 15.36 56.99 67.20
N ALA A 175 14.62 58.04 67.53
CA ALA A 175 13.30 58.28 66.94
C ALA A 175 13.38 58.58 65.43
N LEU A 176 14.32 59.43 65.00
CA LEU A 176 14.57 59.72 63.59
C LEU A 176 15.00 58.48 62.83
N PHE A 177 15.88 57.67 63.41
CA PHE A 177 16.32 56.40 62.81
C PHE A 177 15.16 55.43 62.60
N ILE A 178 14.28 55.26 63.60
CA ILE A 178 13.08 54.42 63.48
C ILE A 178 12.14 54.98 62.40
N GLN A 179 11.98 56.29 62.31
CA GLN A 179 11.15 56.93 61.28
C GLN A 179 11.70 56.68 59.87
N ASP A 180 13.01 56.83 59.68
CA ASP A 180 13.67 56.57 58.40
C ASP A 180 13.58 55.10 57.98
N ILE A 181 13.78 54.16 58.92
CA ILE A 181 13.55 52.74 58.68
C ILE A 181 12.10 52.49 58.29
N SER A 182 11.14 53.06 59.01
CA SER A 182 9.71 52.89 58.73
C SER A 182 9.35 53.41 57.33
N ARG A 183 9.92 54.55 56.92
CA ARG A 183 9.72 55.11 55.59
C ARG A 183 10.33 54.23 54.49
N ARG A 184 11.54 53.70 54.71
CA ARG A 184 12.19 52.76 53.78
C ARG A 184 11.40 51.47 53.67
N ASN A 185 10.94 50.94 54.81
CA ASN A 185 10.17 49.71 54.84
C ASN A 185 8.84 49.88 54.07
N LYS A 186 8.15 51.01 54.25
CA LYS A 186 6.95 51.31 53.48
C LYS A 186 7.20 51.39 51.97
N ARG A 187 8.26 52.07 51.53
CA ARG A 187 8.62 52.10 50.09
C ARG A 187 8.95 50.72 49.55
N ASN A 188 9.68 49.91 50.33
CA ASN A 188 10.01 48.55 49.94
C ASN A 188 8.74 47.70 49.84
N GLN A 189 7.79 47.87 50.77
CA GLN A 189 6.48 47.23 50.73
C GLN A 189 5.72 47.60 49.45
N ASP A 190 5.64 48.90 49.12
CA ASP A 190 4.97 49.38 47.90
C ASP A 190 5.60 48.78 46.63
N ILE A 191 6.93 48.64 46.59
CA ILE A 191 7.66 48.01 45.46
C ILE A 191 7.36 46.50 45.39
N VAL A 192 7.36 45.81 46.54
CA VAL A 192 7.02 44.38 46.59
C VAL A 192 5.60 44.16 46.09
N GLU A 193 4.64 44.95 46.57
CA GLU A 193 3.24 44.87 46.12
C GLU A 193 3.11 45.16 44.62
N ALA A 194 3.84 46.13 44.07
CA ALA A 194 3.85 46.40 42.63
C ALA A 194 4.39 45.20 41.82
N LEU A 195 5.52 44.62 42.25
CA LEU A 195 6.12 43.46 41.59
C LEU A 195 5.25 42.20 41.71
N GLU A 196 4.61 41.98 42.86
CA GLU A 196 3.66 40.89 43.06
C GLU A 196 2.44 41.03 42.13
N ASN A 197 1.94 42.25 41.93
CA ASN A 197 0.86 42.53 40.99
C ASN A 197 1.28 42.33 39.53
N GLU A 198 2.47 42.77 39.14
CA GLU A 198 3.02 42.52 37.79
C GLU A 198 3.22 41.02 37.54
N LEU A 199 3.77 40.29 38.51
CA LEU A 199 3.94 38.85 38.43
C LEU A 199 2.60 38.14 38.30
N ALA A 200 1.61 38.50 39.11
CA ALA A 200 0.26 37.96 39.02
C ALA A 200 -0.39 38.25 37.66
N GLY A 201 -0.20 39.45 37.11
CA GLY A 201 -0.65 39.81 35.76
C GLY A 201 0.03 38.97 34.68
N SER A 202 1.35 38.79 34.76
CA SER A 202 2.11 37.96 33.82
C SER A 202 1.69 36.48 33.87
N ILE A 203 1.42 35.94 35.07
CA ILE A 203 0.94 34.57 35.24
C ILE A 203 -0.43 34.41 34.58
N LYS A 204 -1.37 35.31 34.85
CA LYS A 204 -2.71 35.29 34.24
C LYS A 204 -2.66 35.36 32.71
N ASN A 205 -1.82 36.23 32.15
CA ASN A 205 -1.66 36.34 30.70
C ASN A 205 -1.08 35.06 30.09
N ARG A 206 -0.07 34.48 30.73
CA ARG A 206 0.52 33.20 30.31
C ARG A 206 -0.51 32.07 30.38
N ASP A 207 -1.29 31.99 31.45
CA ASP A 207 -2.31 30.95 31.61
C ASP A 207 -3.41 31.09 30.54
N ALA A 208 -3.86 32.31 30.25
CA ALA A 208 -4.81 32.57 29.17
C ALA A 208 -4.28 32.19 27.78
N GLU A 209 -2.98 32.41 27.51
CA GLU A 209 -2.37 32.02 26.24
C GLU A 209 -2.24 30.49 26.14
N VAL A 210 -1.85 29.82 27.23
CA VAL A 210 -1.81 28.36 27.31
C VAL A 210 -3.19 27.75 27.08
N GLU A 211 -4.26 28.36 27.60
CA GLU A 211 -5.64 27.93 27.35
C GLU A 211 -6.03 28.05 25.87
N LYS A 212 -5.67 29.16 25.20
CA LYS A 212 -5.90 29.34 23.75
C LYS A 212 -5.13 28.31 22.93
N GLU A 213 -3.84 28.13 23.21
CA GLU A 213 -3.02 27.15 22.51
C GLU A 213 -3.56 25.72 22.72
N ASN A 214 -3.98 25.37 23.94
CA ASN A 214 -4.61 24.09 24.23
C ASN A 214 -5.92 23.88 23.44
N PHE A 215 -6.72 24.94 23.29
CA PHE A 215 -7.92 24.89 22.46
C PHE A 215 -7.57 24.62 20.98
N VAL A 216 -6.60 25.34 20.42
CA VAL A 216 -6.12 25.12 19.05
C VAL A 216 -5.57 23.70 18.87
N ILE A 217 -4.79 23.20 19.82
CA ILE A 217 -4.28 21.82 19.82
C ILE A 217 -5.45 20.82 19.78
N GLN A 218 -6.51 21.05 20.55
CA GLN A 218 -7.68 20.18 20.56
C GLN A 218 -8.43 20.21 19.23
N GLU A 219 -8.61 21.38 18.63
CA GLU A 219 -9.19 21.50 17.29
C GLU A 219 -8.35 20.78 16.24
N LEU A 220 -7.03 20.97 16.23
CA LEU A 220 -6.12 20.31 15.30
C LEU A 220 -6.15 18.79 15.46
N LYS A 221 -6.19 18.28 16.70
CA LYS A 221 -6.35 16.84 16.98
C LYS A 221 -7.66 16.31 16.42
N ASN A 222 -8.77 17.04 16.57
CA ASN A 222 -10.06 16.66 16.03
C ASN A 222 -10.05 16.62 14.50
N HIS A 223 -9.50 17.65 13.85
CA HIS A 223 -9.36 17.70 12.38
C HIS A 223 -8.48 16.56 11.87
N LEU A 224 -7.34 16.29 12.52
CA LEU A 224 -6.47 15.18 12.17
C LEU A 224 -7.19 13.84 12.26
N HIS A 225 -7.95 13.62 13.34
CA HIS A 225 -8.74 12.40 13.51
C HIS A 225 -9.82 12.24 12.42
N GLN A 226 -10.51 13.32 12.05
CA GLN A 226 -11.51 13.30 10.97
C GLN A 226 -10.88 12.98 9.61
N VAL A 227 -9.75 13.63 9.28
CA VAL A 227 -9.02 13.38 8.03
C VAL A 227 -8.52 11.94 7.98
N HIS A 228 -7.99 11.42 9.09
CA HIS A 228 -7.56 10.03 9.20
C HIS A 228 -8.72 9.05 8.96
N LYS A 229 -9.85 9.26 9.64
CA LYS A 229 -11.03 8.40 9.47
C LYS A 229 -11.58 8.44 8.04
N PHE A 230 -11.60 9.62 7.42
CA PHE A 230 -12.02 9.79 6.03
C PHE A 230 -11.05 9.10 5.06
N SER A 231 -9.75 9.26 5.25
CA SER A 231 -8.73 8.66 4.39
C SER A 231 -8.73 7.13 4.50
N GLU A 232 -8.85 6.58 5.70
CA GLU A 232 -9.01 5.13 5.92
C GLU A 232 -10.24 4.59 5.22
N SER A 233 -11.40 5.26 5.37
CA SER A 233 -12.65 4.86 4.72
C SER A 233 -12.53 4.90 3.19
N SER A 234 -11.91 5.96 2.65
CA SER A 234 -11.66 6.13 1.21
C SER A 234 -10.69 5.07 0.67
N LEU A 235 -9.63 4.74 1.42
CA LEU A 235 -8.66 3.72 1.07
C LEU A 235 -9.32 2.34 1.04
N VAL A 236 -10.11 2.00 2.06
CA VAL A 236 -10.85 0.73 2.11
C VAL A 236 -11.81 0.62 0.92
N ARG A 237 -12.58 1.67 0.62
CA ARG A 237 -13.49 1.70 -0.54
C ARG A 237 -12.74 1.49 -1.85
N THR A 238 -11.67 2.26 -2.07
CA THR A 238 -10.83 2.16 -3.28
C THR A 238 -10.25 0.76 -3.44
N LYS A 239 -9.76 0.16 -2.35
CA LYS A 239 -9.21 -1.20 -2.35
C LYS A 239 -10.27 -2.26 -2.67
N GLN A 240 -11.49 -2.10 -2.15
CA GLN A 240 -12.59 -3.01 -2.44
C GLN A 240 -13.05 -2.89 -3.89
N GLU A 241 -13.16 -1.67 -4.41
CA GLU A 241 -13.53 -1.40 -5.80
C GLU A 241 -12.48 -1.93 -6.78
N ALA A 242 -11.20 -1.68 -6.51
CA ALA A 242 -10.10 -2.25 -7.29
C ALA A 242 -10.11 -3.78 -7.29
N LYS A 243 -10.37 -4.44 -6.15
CA LYS A 243 -10.53 -5.90 -6.07
C LYS A 243 -11.74 -6.40 -6.86
N LYS A 244 -12.86 -5.67 -6.85
CA LYS A 244 -14.07 -6.02 -7.62
C LYS A 244 -13.79 -5.92 -9.11
N GLN A 245 -13.14 -4.83 -9.54
CA GLN A 245 -12.75 -4.62 -10.92
C GLN A 245 -11.76 -5.68 -11.39
N GLN A 246 -10.72 -5.98 -10.61
CA GLN A 246 -9.77 -7.05 -10.91
C GLN A 246 -10.46 -8.41 -11.12
N LYS A 247 -11.43 -8.75 -10.26
CA LYS A 247 -12.21 -10.00 -10.41
C LYS A 247 -13.06 -10.00 -11.68
N ALA A 248 -13.67 -8.87 -12.03
CA ALA A 248 -14.46 -8.72 -13.26
C ALA A 248 -13.56 -8.87 -14.51
N ASP A 249 -12.42 -8.17 -14.53
CA ASP A 249 -11.46 -8.22 -15.64
C ASP A 249 -10.85 -9.60 -15.81
N PHE A 250 -10.55 -10.28 -14.69
CA PHE A 250 -10.07 -11.66 -14.73
C PHE A 250 -11.10 -12.61 -15.34
N ARG A 251 -12.38 -12.49 -14.95
CA ARG A 251 -13.47 -13.30 -15.53
C ARG A 251 -13.67 -13.00 -17.01
N ALA A 252 -13.67 -11.73 -17.40
CA ALA A 252 -13.78 -11.31 -18.80
C ALA A 252 -12.61 -11.83 -19.64
N SER A 253 -11.38 -11.76 -19.11
CA SER A 253 -10.18 -12.31 -19.74
C SER A 253 -10.26 -13.83 -19.89
N LYS A 254 -10.69 -14.55 -18.84
CA LYS A 254 -10.90 -16.01 -18.90
C LYS A 254 -11.94 -16.39 -19.96
N ALA A 255 -13.05 -15.66 -20.05
CA ALA A 255 -14.09 -15.89 -21.06
C ALA A 255 -13.55 -15.64 -22.48
N ARG A 256 -12.79 -14.56 -22.70
CA ARG A 256 -12.13 -14.28 -23.99
C ARG A 256 -11.16 -15.39 -24.38
N LYS A 257 -10.33 -15.86 -23.44
CA LYS A 257 -9.40 -16.99 -23.68
C LYS A 257 -10.15 -18.25 -24.08
N ALA A 258 -11.24 -18.59 -23.38
CA ALA A 258 -12.05 -19.76 -23.72
C ALA A 258 -12.69 -19.64 -25.12
N LYS A 259 -13.20 -18.45 -25.48
CA LYS A 259 -13.76 -18.19 -26.81
C LYS A 259 -12.71 -18.36 -27.91
N ILE A 260 -11.52 -17.76 -27.75
CA ILE A 260 -10.42 -17.88 -28.71
C ILE A 260 -9.97 -19.35 -28.83
N GLN A 261 -9.89 -20.07 -27.72
CA GLN A 261 -9.56 -21.51 -27.74
C GLN A 261 -10.59 -22.32 -28.53
N GLN A 262 -11.88 -22.03 -28.38
CA GLN A 262 -12.93 -22.66 -29.18
C GLN A 262 -12.80 -22.32 -30.66
N GLU A 263 -12.54 -21.05 -31.00
CA GLU A 263 -12.31 -20.61 -32.39
C GLU A 263 -11.09 -21.31 -33.02
N ILE A 264 -10.00 -21.46 -32.28
CA ILE A 264 -8.82 -22.21 -32.73
C ILE A 264 -9.18 -23.66 -33.06
N LEU A 265 -9.92 -24.35 -32.17
CA LEU A 265 -10.33 -25.73 -32.40
C LEU A 265 -11.25 -25.84 -33.63
N LEU A 266 -12.20 -24.93 -33.78
CA LEU A 266 -13.09 -24.89 -34.95
C LEU A 266 -12.30 -24.69 -36.24
N LEU A 267 -11.36 -23.74 -36.26
CA LEU A 267 -10.50 -23.47 -37.42
C LEU A 267 -9.59 -24.66 -37.74
N GLN A 268 -9.07 -25.35 -36.73
CA GLN A 268 -8.29 -26.58 -36.92
C GLN A 268 -9.12 -27.68 -37.57
N THR A 269 -10.36 -27.88 -37.13
CA THR A 269 -11.29 -28.85 -37.74
C THR A 269 -11.64 -28.46 -39.18
N GLN A 270 -11.95 -27.18 -39.44
CA GLN A 270 -12.23 -26.68 -40.79
C GLN A 270 -11.04 -26.87 -41.72
N TYR A 271 -9.83 -26.53 -41.26
CA TYR A 271 -8.59 -26.75 -42.01
C TYR A 271 -8.38 -28.23 -42.32
N HIS A 272 -8.56 -29.12 -41.33
CA HIS A 272 -8.43 -30.56 -41.54
C HIS A 272 -9.42 -31.07 -42.60
N ASN A 273 -10.68 -30.64 -42.52
CA ASN A 273 -11.71 -31.01 -43.49
C ASN A 273 -11.36 -30.56 -44.91
N LEU A 274 -10.93 -29.31 -45.09
CA LEU A 274 -10.49 -28.79 -46.39
C LEU A 274 -9.29 -29.56 -46.94
N VAL A 275 -8.33 -29.91 -46.09
CA VAL A 275 -7.17 -30.73 -46.50
C VAL A 275 -7.63 -32.12 -46.96
N MET A 276 -8.59 -32.74 -46.27
CA MET A 276 -9.13 -34.05 -46.65
C MET A 276 -9.92 -33.98 -47.95
N GLU A 277 -10.80 -32.99 -48.10
CA GLU A 277 -11.57 -32.77 -49.33
C GLU A 277 -10.64 -32.53 -50.53
N ASN A 278 -9.64 -31.67 -50.39
CA ASN A 278 -8.67 -31.41 -51.45
C ASN A 278 -7.88 -32.68 -51.82
N ARG A 279 -7.50 -33.50 -50.83
CA ARG A 279 -6.83 -34.79 -51.09
C ARG A 279 -7.72 -35.75 -51.85
N GLU A 280 -9.00 -35.85 -51.50
CA GLU A 280 -9.97 -36.69 -52.20
C GLU A 280 -10.20 -36.22 -53.64
N GLN A 281 -10.36 -34.91 -53.84
CA GLN A 281 -10.47 -34.30 -55.17
C GLN A 281 -9.21 -34.56 -56.00
N GLU A 282 -8.03 -34.37 -55.43
CA GLU A 282 -6.75 -34.66 -56.09
C GLU A 282 -6.65 -36.14 -56.48
N GLN A 283 -6.98 -37.06 -55.57
CA GLN A 283 -6.99 -38.50 -55.87
C GLN A 283 -7.98 -38.85 -56.98
N ALA A 284 -9.17 -38.24 -56.99
CA ALA A 284 -10.15 -38.44 -58.05
C ALA A 284 -9.62 -37.95 -59.41
N LEU A 285 -8.96 -36.79 -59.45
CA LEU A 285 -8.30 -36.28 -60.65
C LEU A 285 -7.15 -37.18 -61.10
N ARG A 286 -6.30 -37.66 -60.19
CA ARG A 286 -5.23 -38.63 -60.51
C ARG A 286 -5.81 -39.92 -61.10
N LYS A 287 -6.91 -40.44 -60.57
CA LYS A 287 -7.61 -41.62 -61.12
C LYS A 287 -8.16 -41.34 -62.53
N LYS A 288 -8.77 -40.17 -62.76
CA LYS A 288 -9.24 -39.77 -64.10
C LYS A 288 -8.08 -39.63 -65.09
N LYS A 289 -7.00 -38.98 -64.68
CA LYS A 289 -5.76 -38.85 -65.45
C LYS A 289 -5.24 -40.22 -65.86
N TYR A 290 -5.08 -41.14 -64.90
CA TYR A 290 -4.62 -42.50 -65.17
C TYR A 290 -5.51 -43.23 -66.19
N LYS A 291 -6.85 -43.11 -66.07
CA LYS A 291 -7.77 -43.71 -67.06
C LYS A 291 -7.54 -43.17 -68.47
N VAL A 292 -7.44 -41.86 -68.62
CA VAL A 292 -7.18 -41.23 -69.93
C VAL A 292 -5.81 -41.63 -70.46
N GLU A 293 -4.77 -41.67 -69.61
CA GLU A 293 -3.44 -42.16 -69.98
C GLU A 293 -3.51 -43.62 -70.49
N THR A 294 -4.24 -44.50 -69.80
CA THR A 294 -4.43 -45.89 -70.26
C THR A 294 -5.22 -45.98 -71.57
N GLU A 295 -6.22 -45.11 -71.79
CA GLU A 295 -6.95 -45.06 -73.06
C GLU A 295 -6.04 -44.60 -74.21
N ILE A 296 -5.20 -43.57 -73.98
CA ILE A 296 -4.21 -43.10 -74.95
C ILE A 296 -3.22 -44.21 -75.27
N GLU A 297 -2.70 -44.91 -74.27
CA GLU A 297 -1.77 -46.03 -74.47
C GLU A 297 -2.41 -47.17 -75.25
N ASN A 298 -3.67 -47.49 -74.98
CA ASN A 298 -4.44 -48.46 -75.79
C ASN A 298 -4.61 -48.00 -77.24
N TRP A 299 -4.85 -46.71 -77.50
CA TRP A 299 -4.94 -46.15 -78.86
C TRP A 299 -3.60 -46.19 -79.59
N ILE A 300 -2.50 -45.88 -78.88
CA ILE A 300 -1.14 -45.99 -79.42
C ILE A 300 -0.87 -47.45 -79.82
N GLN A 301 -1.13 -48.41 -78.93
CA GLN A 301 -0.93 -49.84 -79.22
C GLN A 301 -1.75 -50.33 -80.42
N LYS A 302 -3.02 -49.90 -80.52
CA LYS A 302 -3.86 -50.21 -81.69
C LYS A 302 -3.29 -49.63 -82.98
N TYR A 303 -2.90 -48.35 -82.94
CA TYR A 303 -2.30 -47.69 -84.10
C TYR A 303 -1.00 -48.37 -84.52
N ASP A 304 -0.10 -48.67 -83.58
CA ASP A 304 1.17 -49.36 -83.85
C ASP A 304 0.92 -50.75 -84.46
N MET A 305 -0.06 -51.49 -83.95
CA MET A 305 -0.46 -52.79 -84.49
C MET A 305 -1.02 -52.67 -85.92
N GLU A 306 -2.01 -51.79 -86.15
CA GLU A 306 -2.59 -51.56 -87.48
C GLU A 306 -1.53 -51.07 -88.48
N MET A 307 -0.64 -50.16 -88.07
CA MET A 307 0.47 -49.70 -88.89
C MET A 307 1.44 -50.83 -89.21
N SER A 308 1.74 -51.71 -88.26
CA SER A 308 2.60 -52.87 -88.48
C SER A 308 1.97 -53.88 -89.46
N GLU A 309 0.65 -54.13 -89.34
CA GLU A 309 -0.10 -54.97 -90.26
C GLU A 309 -0.12 -54.38 -91.67
N LYS A 310 -0.39 -53.07 -91.79
CA LYS A 310 -0.38 -52.37 -93.09
C LYS A 310 1.01 -52.36 -93.72
N GLN A 311 2.06 -52.20 -92.92
CA GLN A 311 3.42 -52.28 -93.39
C GLN A 311 3.75 -53.70 -93.90
N ALA A 312 3.32 -54.74 -93.18
CA ALA A 312 3.47 -56.13 -93.62
C ALA A 312 2.71 -56.41 -94.92
N GLU A 313 1.46 -55.95 -95.04
CA GLU A 313 0.67 -56.04 -96.29
C GLU A 313 1.37 -55.33 -97.46
N LEU A 314 1.91 -54.12 -97.24
CA LEU A 314 2.65 -53.37 -98.26
C LEU A 314 3.93 -54.09 -98.68
N GLU A 315 4.64 -54.71 -97.74
CA GLU A 315 5.84 -55.50 -98.02
C GLU A 315 5.51 -56.78 -98.80
N GLU A 316 4.41 -57.46 -98.46
CA GLU A 316 3.90 -58.63 -99.18
C GLU A 316 3.47 -58.26 -100.61
N LEU A 317 2.62 -57.25 -100.78
CA LEU A 317 2.24 -56.74 -102.10
C LEU A 317 3.46 -56.23 -102.88
N GLY A 318 4.42 -55.61 -102.20
CA GLY A 318 5.69 -55.20 -102.78
C GLY A 318 6.56 -56.38 -103.22
N ALA A 319 6.49 -57.53 -102.55
CA ALA A 319 7.12 -58.77 -102.97
C ALA A 319 6.42 -59.35 -104.21
N ILE A 320 5.09 -59.47 -104.18
CA ILE A 320 4.28 -59.95 -105.31
C ILE A 320 4.51 -59.08 -106.55
N HIS A 321 4.43 -57.74 -106.42
CA HIS A 321 4.66 -56.82 -107.54
C HIS A 321 6.08 -56.94 -108.12
N ARG A 322 7.08 -57.20 -107.28
CA ARG A 322 8.46 -57.47 -107.76
C ARG A 322 8.50 -58.77 -108.56
N GLU A 323 7.87 -59.83 -108.08
CA GLU A 323 7.78 -61.11 -108.79
C GLU A 323 7.01 -60.98 -110.11
N GLU A 324 5.84 -60.34 -110.10
CA GLU A 324 5.02 -60.08 -111.29
C GLU A 324 5.77 -59.22 -112.32
N LYS A 325 6.54 -58.24 -111.87
CA LYS A 325 7.42 -57.45 -112.76
C LYS A 325 8.46 -58.32 -113.45
N VAL A 326 9.13 -59.21 -112.71
CA VAL A 326 10.10 -60.15 -113.29
C VAL A 326 9.40 -61.07 -114.29
N GLN A 327 8.25 -61.65 -113.94
CA GLN A 327 7.47 -62.49 -114.85
C GLN A 327 7.02 -61.72 -116.11
N LEU A 328 6.61 -60.47 -115.97
CA LEU A 328 6.24 -59.61 -117.09
C LEU A 328 7.44 -59.32 -118.00
N GLU A 329 8.62 -59.07 -117.42
CA GLU A 329 9.87 -58.88 -118.17
C GLU A 329 10.25 -60.15 -118.93
N GLU A 330 10.17 -61.33 -118.31
CA GLU A 330 10.36 -62.62 -118.98
C GLU A 330 9.36 -62.84 -120.12
N LEU A 331 8.08 -62.53 -119.90
CA LEU A 331 7.05 -62.66 -120.93
C LEU A 331 7.26 -61.67 -122.08
N LYS A 332 7.70 -60.44 -121.80
CA LYS A 332 8.08 -59.47 -122.83
C LYS A 332 9.25 -59.98 -123.65
N GLN A 333 10.30 -60.50 -123.01
CA GLN A 333 11.43 -61.13 -123.70
C GLN A 333 10.96 -62.28 -124.58
N LYS A 334 10.13 -63.20 -124.07
CA LYS A 334 9.54 -64.30 -124.85
C LYS A 334 8.70 -63.78 -126.02
N ARG A 335 7.90 -62.74 -125.83
CA ARG A 335 7.09 -62.11 -126.89
C ARG A 335 7.97 -61.49 -127.96
N ASP A 336 9.05 -60.82 -127.57
CA ASP A 336 9.95 -60.15 -128.50
C ASP A 336 10.67 -61.19 -129.38
N VAL A 337 11.14 -62.29 -128.78
CA VAL A 337 11.66 -63.46 -129.53
C VAL A 337 10.60 -64.03 -130.47
N LEU A 338 9.38 -64.27 -130.00
CA LEU A 338 8.28 -64.78 -130.84
C LEU A 338 7.92 -63.80 -131.97
N ALA A 339 8.02 -62.49 -131.75
CA ALA A 339 7.76 -61.46 -132.76
C ALA A 339 8.86 -61.46 -133.83
N GLU A 340 10.13 -61.63 -133.44
CA GLU A 340 11.25 -61.83 -134.34
C GLU A 340 11.05 -63.10 -135.18
N GLU A 341 10.75 -64.24 -134.55
CA GLU A 341 10.44 -65.50 -135.24
C GLU A 341 9.24 -65.35 -136.19
N TYR A 342 8.16 -64.69 -135.77
CA TYR A 342 6.99 -64.43 -136.62
C TYR A 342 7.36 -63.57 -137.83
N SER A 343 8.22 -62.56 -137.64
CA SER A 343 8.72 -61.71 -138.73
C SER A 343 9.57 -62.50 -139.71
N GLN A 344 10.42 -63.41 -139.22
CA GLN A 344 11.23 -64.32 -140.04
C GLN A 344 10.34 -65.25 -140.86
N ILE A 345 9.35 -65.90 -140.23
CA ILE A 345 8.39 -66.79 -140.93
C ILE A 345 7.58 -66.00 -141.98
N ARG A 346 7.15 -64.77 -141.67
CA ARG A 346 6.47 -63.90 -142.63
C ARG A 346 7.36 -63.56 -143.82
N ALA A 347 8.60 -63.16 -143.58
CA ALA A 347 9.57 -62.87 -144.62
C ALA A 347 9.89 -64.11 -145.48
N GLU A 348 10.07 -65.28 -144.86
CA GLU A 348 10.26 -66.56 -145.57
C GLU A 348 9.04 -66.94 -146.40
N ARG A 349 7.82 -66.73 -145.90
CA ARG A 349 6.57 -66.93 -146.66
C ARG A 349 6.48 -65.97 -147.85
N GLU A 350 6.89 -64.71 -147.69
CA GLU A 350 6.92 -63.74 -148.78
C GLU A 350 7.99 -64.10 -149.82
N ILE A 351 9.18 -64.56 -149.42
CA ILE A 351 10.24 -65.03 -150.32
C ILE A 351 9.82 -66.31 -151.05
N SER A 352 9.23 -67.28 -150.36
CA SER A 352 8.74 -68.52 -150.97
C SER A 352 7.55 -68.26 -151.92
N SER A 353 6.66 -67.31 -151.58
CA SER A 353 5.61 -66.85 -152.49
C SER A 353 6.20 -66.19 -153.73
N LYS A 354 7.21 -65.31 -153.59
CA LYS A 354 7.92 -64.71 -154.74
C LYS A 354 8.59 -65.76 -155.62
N LYS A 355 9.30 -66.73 -155.02
CA LYS A 355 9.92 -67.85 -155.74
C LYS A 355 8.89 -68.73 -156.47
N ARG A 356 7.72 -68.98 -155.87
CA ARG A 356 6.62 -69.71 -156.56
C ARG A 356 6.10 -68.93 -157.76
N LEU A 357 5.92 -67.62 -157.61
CA LEU A 357 5.43 -66.74 -158.68
C LEU A 357 6.43 -66.63 -159.84
N GLU A 358 7.72 -66.48 -159.53
CA GLU A 358 8.81 -66.50 -160.52
C GLU A 358 8.91 -67.85 -161.25
N ALA A 359 8.74 -68.98 -160.54
CA ALA A 359 8.72 -70.31 -161.15
C ALA A 359 7.49 -70.52 -162.05
N GLU A 360 6.33 -69.98 -161.67
CA GLU A 360 5.11 -69.98 -162.49
C GLU A 360 5.30 -69.15 -163.77
N GLU A 361 5.96 -67.99 -163.69
CA GLU A 361 6.31 -67.17 -164.86
C GLU A 361 7.31 -67.88 -165.80
N GLN A 362 8.33 -68.54 -165.25
CA GLN A 362 9.28 -69.33 -166.04
C GLN A 362 8.61 -70.53 -166.72
N LEU A 363 7.71 -71.24 -166.02
CA LEU A 363 6.89 -72.30 -166.60
C LEU A 363 5.98 -71.75 -167.71
N ALA A 364 5.35 -70.59 -167.49
CA ALA A 364 4.51 -69.95 -168.50
C ALA A 364 5.31 -69.59 -169.77
N LEU A 365 6.55 -69.10 -169.63
CA LEU A 365 7.48 -68.85 -170.74
C LEU A 365 7.85 -70.14 -171.47
N MET A 366 8.22 -71.20 -170.74
CA MET A 366 8.54 -72.51 -171.33
C MET A 366 7.34 -73.11 -172.09
N VAL A 367 6.13 -73.00 -171.54
CA VAL A 367 4.90 -73.44 -172.21
C VAL A 367 4.64 -72.61 -173.47
N ARG A 368 4.88 -71.29 -173.44
CA ARG A 368 4.77 -70.39 -174.61
C ARG A 368 5.78 -70.76 -175.71
N ALA A 369 7.03 -71.03 -175.34
CA ALA A 369 8.06 -71.47 -176.27
C ALA A 369 7.74 -72.86 -176.86
N ALA A 370 7.28 -73.80 -176.03
CA ALA A 370 6.87 -75.13 -176.47
C ALA A 370 5.65 -75.09 -177.42
N THR A 371 4.66 -74.23 -177.15
CA THR A 371 3.50 -74.03 -178.05
C THR A 371 3.89 -73.37 -179.37
N LEU A 372 4.82 -72.42 -179.38
CA LEU A 372 5.38 -71.81 -180.60
C LEU A 372 6.11 -72.83 -181.49
N ILE A 373 6.96 -73.68 -180.88
CA ILE A 373 7.69 -74.74 -181.58
C ILE A 373 6.72 -75.79 -182.15
N GLN A 374 5.73 -76.22 -181.34
CA GLN A 374 4.71 -77.17 -181.78
C GLN A 374 3.82 -76.60 -182.89
N ALA A 375 3.47 -75.31 -182.84
CA ALA A 375 2.67 -74.64 -183.87
C ALA A 375 3.44 -74.45 -185.19
N MET A 376 4.73 -74.14 -185.13
CA MET A 376 5.59 -73.99 -186.31
C MET A 376 5.81 -75.33 -187.03
N TRP A 377 6.05 -76.42 -186.28
CA TRP A 377 6.21 -77.76 -186.85
C TRP A 377 4.91 -78.31 -187.44
N LYS A 378 3.78 -78.17 -186.72
CA LYS A 378 2.45 -78.55 -187.24
C LYS A 378 2.07 -77.71 -188.47
N GLY A 379 2.46 -76.44 -188.52
CA GLY A 379 2.27 -75.58 -189.68
C GLY A 379 3.15 -75.91 -190.89
N TYR A 380 4.41 -76.31 -190.68
CA TYR A 380 5.32 -76.73 -191.76
C TYR A 380 4.87 -78.05 -192.41
N LEU A 381 4.45 -79.03 -191.60
CA LEU A 381 3.91 -80.31 -192.08
C LEU A 381 2.61 -80.11 -192.90
N VAL A 382 1.78 -79.13 -192.52
CA VAL A 382 0.51 -78.80 -193.18
C VAL A 382 0.69 -77.94 -194.45
N ARG A 383 1.75 -77.13 -194.55
CA ARG A 383 2.01 -76.25 -195.73
C ARG A 383 2.79 -76.93 -196.86
N SER A 384 3.49 -78.04 -196.59
CA SER A 384 4.20 -78.82 -197.62
C SER A 384 3.26 -79.71 -198.45
N MET A 385 2.16 -80.21 -197.88
CA MET A 385 1.35 -81.28 -198.50
C MET A 385 0.13 -80.80 -199.35
N LEU A 386 -0.03 -79.52 -199.69
CA LEU A 386 -1.23 -79.00 -200.40
C LEU A 386 -0.98 -77.89 -201.46
N LYS A 387 -0.13 -78.15 -202.48
CA LYS A 387 -0.22 -77.51 -203.82
C LYS A 387 -0.02 -78.43 -205.05
N SER A 388 0.12 -79.76 -204.91
CA SER A 388 -0.04 -80.70 -206.04
C SER A 388 -0.39 -82.14 -205.61
N LYS A 389 -1.52 -82.64 -206.14
CA LYS A 389 -2.15 -83.99 -206.09
C LYS A 389 -3.08 -84.38 -204.91
N LYS A 390 -4.34 -84.68 -205.31
CA LYS A 390 -5.27 -85.78 -204.92
C LYS A 390 -5.98 -85.83 -203.54
N LYS A 391 -7.31 -86.02 -203.63
CA LYS A 391 -8.29 -86.78 -202.77
C LYS A 391 -8.59 -86.23 -201.36
N LYS A 392 -9.85 -85.83 -201.04
CA LYS A 392 -11.08 -86.58 -200.63
C LYS A 392 -11.19 -86.89 -199.12
N ARG A 393 -12.27 -86.34 -198.49
CA ARG A 393 -13.09 -86.84 -197.32
C ARG A 393 -12.35 -87.02 -195.97
N GLY A 394 -12.92 -86.79 -194.78
CA GLY A 394 -14.27 -86.48 -194.26
C GLY A 394 -14.14 -85.97 -192.79
N LYS A 395 -15.10 -85.26 -192.20
CA LYS A 395 -16.36 -85.70 -191.55
C LYS A 395 -16.20 -86.17 -190.09
N GLY A 396 -16.86 -85.45 -189.15
CA GLY A 396 -17.16 -85.84 -187.75
C GLY A 396 -17.17 -84.59 -186.83
N LYS A 397 -18.29 -83.99 -186.35
CA LYS A 397 -19.37 -84.43 -185.41
C LYS A 397 -18.75 -84.85 -184.05
N ALA A 398 -19.15 -84.39 -182.85
CA ALA A 398 -20.44 -84.07 -182.22
C ALA A 398 -20.17 -83.27 -180.89
N LYS A 399 -21.04 -82.38 -180.37
CA LYS A 399 -22.18 -82.58 -179.41
C LYS A 399 -21.71 -83.12 -178.03
N ASP A 400 -21.95 -82.50 -176.87
CA ASP A 400 -23.19 -82.38 -176.06
C ASP A 400 -22.88 -81.51 -174.78
N LYS A 401 -23.74 -80.60 -174.30
CA LYS A 401 -24.84 -80.69 -173.28
C LYS A 401 -24.47 -80.87 -171.78
N SER A 402 -25.07 -80.00 -170.94
CA SER A 402 -25.58 -80.18 -169.54
C SER A 402 -24.58 -80.59 -168.44
N ALA A 403 -24.70 -80.36 -167.12
CA ALA A 403 -25.74 -80.05 -166.13
C ALA A 403 -25.05 -79.31 -164.93
N LYS A 404 -25.63 -78.39 -164.16
CA LYS A 404 -26.57 -78.50 -163.00
C LYS A 404 -26.15 -79.49 -161.89
N GLU A 405 -25.73 -78.96 -160.72
CA GLU A 405 -26.11 -79.29 -159.31
C GLU A 405 -24.99 -78.87 -158.33
N LYS A 406 -25.22 -78.02 -157.31
CA LYS A 406 -25.89 -78.23 -156.00
C LYS A 406 -25.15 -79.20 -155.05
N ALA A 407 -24.49 -78.64 -154.02
CA ALA A 407 -24.73 -78.88 -152.57
C ALA A 407 -23.58 -78.24 -151.77
N LYS A 408 -23.80 -77.23 -150.91
CA LYS A 408 -24.39 -77.23 -149.55
C LYS A 408 -23.50 -77.86 -148.46
N GLY A 409 -23.18 -77.02 -147.46
CA GLY A 409 -22.73 -77.40 -146.11
C GLY A 409 -21.71 -76.38 -145.58
N LYS A 410 -22.09 -75.28 -144.90
CA LYS A 410 -22.37 -75.16 -143.44
C LYS A 410 -21.22 -75.78 -142.61
N GLU A 411 -20.62 -75.12 -141.61
CA GLU A 411 -21.23 -74.27 -140.58
C GLU A 411 -20.17 -73.53 -139.74
N LYS A 412 -20.58 -72.37 -139.21
CA LYS A 412 -20.24 -71.78 -137.89
C LYS A 412 -18.78 -71.43 -137.53
N ALA A 413 -18.56 -70.12 -137.38
CA ALA A 413 -17.84 -69.59 -136.23
C ALA A 413 -18.68 -68.47 -135.59
N LYS A 414 -19.15 -68.74 -134.37
CA LYS A 414 -19.75 -67.82 -133.40
C LYS A 414 -18.85 -67.90 -132.16
N GLY A 415 -18.61 -66.77 -131.51
CA GLY A 415 -18.12 -66.72 -130.12
C GLY A 415 -16.86 -65.87 -130.01
N ARG A 416 -16.94 -64.59 -129.59
CA ARG A 416 -17.28 -64.08 -128.24
C ARG A 416 -16.37 -64.65 -127.15
N LYS A 417 -15.63 -63.77 -126.48
CA LYS A 417 -16.14 -63.05 -125.31
C LYS A 417 -15.60 -61.63 -125.28
#